data_AF-M7SZG1-F1
#
_entry.id   AF-M7SZG1-F1
#
_cell.length_a   1.000
_cell.length_b   1.000
_cell.length_c   1.000
_cell.angle_alpha   90.00
_cell.angle_beta   90.00
_cell.angle_gamma   90.00
#
_symmetry.space_group_name_H-M   'P 1'
#
loop_
_entity.id
_entity.type
_entity.pdbx_description
1 polymer ?
#
loop_
_entity_poly.entity_id
_entity_poly.type
_entity_poly.pdbx_seq_one_letter_code
_entity_poly.pdbx_strand_id
1 'polypeptide(L)'
;MSSLYSISIPVILNVLTVTSDILKKANEHASEKGEQISEYLQMRIYEDMLPLQVQVYIICSTSRKAVERLTGTAPAGSLGDVKQERTLEELLAMVADTAKVVEGVTPESIDGREKTRVPCALGKYSYEADLVDYIQGYPIPTVYFHLNMIYALLRGKGVPLGKMDYITPFMKKTFELKSTS
;
A
#
# COMPACT_ATOMS: atom_id res chain seq x y z
N MET A 1 7.60 -24.29 1.28
CA MET A 1 7.49 -23.65 -0.05
C MET A 1 6.75 -22.34 0.12
N SER A 2 7.17 -21.28 -0.57
CA SER A 2 6.37 -20.06 -0.67
C SER A 2 5.10 -20.35 -1.47
N SER A 3 3.93 -20.02 -0.91
CA SER A 3 2.65 -20.03 -1.63
C SER A 3 2.30 -18.64 -2.18
N LEU A 4 1.38 -18.57 -3.15
CA LEU A 4 0.90 -17.29 -3.69
C LEU A 4 0.40 -16.37 -2.59
N TYR A 5 -0.31 -16.91 -1.60
CA TYR A 5 -0.74 -16.17 -0.42
C TYR A 5 0.44 -15.60 0.35
N SER A 6 1.43 -16.42 0.70
CA SER A 6 2.55 -16.02 1.56
C SER A 6 3.39 -14.87 0.99
N ILE A 7 3.46 -14.75 -0.34
CA ILE A 7 4.25 -13.73 -1.05
C ILE A 7 3.45 -12.48 -1.44
N SER A 8 2.14 -12.46 -1.15
CA SER A 8 1.25 -11.37 -1.59
C SER A 8 0.49 -10.73 -0.43
N ILE A 9 -0.47 -11.44 0.17
CA ILE A 9 -1.42 -10.88 1.15
C ILE A 9 -0.71 -10.27 2.36
N PRO A 10 0.21 -10.96 3.06
CA PRO A 10 0.93 -10.35 4.19
C PRO A 10 1.78 -9.14 3.79
N VAL A 11 2.35 -9.14 2.57
CA VAL A 11 3.17 -8.02 2.08
C VAL A 11 2.30 -6.77 1.93
N ILE A 12 1.15 -6.91 1.27
CA ILE A 12 0.20 -5.80 1.05
C ILE A 12 -0.33 -5.27 2.38
N LEU A 13 -0.70 -6.15 3.33
CA LEU A 13 -1.17 -5.74 4.66
C LEU A 13 -0.11 -4.96 5.44
N ASN A 14 1.15 -5.38 5.36
CA ASN A 14 2.25 -4.67 6.00
C ASN A 14 2.46 -3.28 5.37
N VAL A 15 2.38 -3.15 4.05
CA VAL A 15 2.44 -1.83 3.37
C VAL A 15 1.32 -0.91 3.84
N LEU A 16 0.07 -1.41 3.91
CA LEU A 16 -1.08 -0.64 4.37
C LEU A 16 -0.92 -0.21 5.84
N THR A 17 -0.40 -1.10 6.69
CA THR A 17 -0.10 -0.81 8.10
C THR A 17 0.93 0.32 8.21
N VAL A 18 2.08 0.19 7.54
CA VAL A 18 3.12 1.24 7.55
C VAL A 18 2.56 2.56 7.03
N THR A 19 1.77 2.52 5.95
CA THR A 19 1.13 3.72 5.38
C THR A 19 0.27 4.43 6.42
N SER A 20 -0.58 3.70 7.15
CA SER A 20 -1.40 4.27 8.22
C SER A 20 -0.55 4.87 9.34
N ASP A 21 0.47 4.15 9.80
CA ASP A 21 1.30 4.55 10.94
C ASP A 21 2.11 5.81 10.64
N ILE A 22 2.76 5.90 9.47
CA ILE A 22 3.55 7.08 9.11
C ILE A 22 2.68 8.31 8.83
N LEU A 23 1.44 8.14 8.34
CA LEU A 23 0.49 9.23 8.17
C LEU A 23 0.03 9.81 9.51
N LYS A 24 -0.23 8.95 10.50
CA LYS A 24 -0.56 9.39 11.88
C LYS A 24 0.59 10.17 12.50
N LYS A 25 1.81 9.65 12.38
CA LYS A 25 3.03 10.33 12.87
C LYS A 25 3.29 11.66 12.16
N ALA A 26 2.93 11.78 10.88
CA ALA A 26 2.99 13.05 10.16
C ALA A 26 1.99 14.07 10.71
N ASN A 27 0.77 13.63 11.07
CA ASN A 27 -0.25 14.50 11.66
C ASN A 27 0.14 15.01 13.05
N GLU A 28 0.73 14.15 13.88
CA GLU A 28 1.32 14.53 15.17
C GLU A 28 2.41 15.58 14.97
N HIS A 29 3.35 15.33 14.06
CA HIS A 29 4.43 16.27 13.74
C HIS A 29 3.90 17.61 13.23
N ALA A 30 2.93 17.62 12.30
CA ALA A 30 2.32 18.85 11.79
C ALA A 30 1.68 19.65 12.94
N SER A 31 0.94 18.98 13.82
CA SER A 31 0.32 19.59 15.00
C SER A 31 1.35 20.21 15.95
N GLU A 32 2.44 19.50 16.24
CA GLU A 32 3.54 20.01 17.08
C GLU A 32 4.25 21.24 16.49
N LYS A 33 4.29 21.33 15.15
CA LYS A 33 4.86 22.49 14.43
C LYS A 33 3.87 23.62 14.21
N GLY A 34 2.59 23.44 14.56
CA GLY A 34 1.53 24.40 14.24
C GLY A 34 1.25 24.51 12.73
N GLU A 35 1.58 23.47 11.96
CA GLU A 35 1.35 23.36 10.52
C GLU A 35 0.08 22.55 10.24
N GLN A 36 -0.50 22.71 9.05
CA GLN A 36 -1.66 21.93 8.64
C GLN A 36 -1.24 20.65 7.92
N ILE A 37 -1.83 19.50 8.28
CA ILE A 37 -1.54 18.23 7.60
C ILE A 37 -1.89 18.27 6.10
N SER A 38 -2.86 19.09 5.70
CA SER A 38 -3.22 19.31 4.29
C SER A 38 -2.03 19.78 3.44
N GLU A 39 -1.12 20.58 4.01
CA GLU A 39 0.10 21.01 3.32
C GLU A 39 1.01 19.82 3.00
N TYR A 40 1.10 18.86 3.92
CA TYR A 40 1.94 17.67 3.76
C TYR A 40 1.36 16.74 2.69
N LEU A 41 0.03 16.60 2.69
CA LEU A 41 -0.70 15.77 1.73
C LEU A 41 -0.54 16.24 0.28
N GLN A 42 -0.23 17.53 0.07
CA GLN A 42 -0.01 18.14 -1.24
C GLN A 42 1.47 18.15 -1.69
N MET A 43 2.41 17.75 -0.83
CA MET A 43 3.83 17.74 -1.15
C MET A 43 4.17 16.76 -2.27
N ARG A 44 5.19 17.12 -3.06
CA ARG A 44 5.74 16.33 -4.17
C ARG A 44 7.26 16.24 -4.02
N ILE A 45 7.84 15.12 -4.47
CA ILE A 45 9.30 14.94 -4.49
C ILE A 45 9.91 15.82 -5.60
N TYR A 46 9.21 15.88 -6.72
CA TYR A 46 9.56 16.68 -7.88
C TYR A 46 8.29 17.21 -8.55
N GLU A 47 8.40 18.27 -9.35
CA GLU A 47 7.25 19.05 -9.84
C GLU A 47 6.22 18.21 -10.64
N ASP A 48 6.69 17.25 -11.43
CA ASP A 48 5.82 16.36 -12.23
C ASP A 48 5.34 15.10 -11.49
N MET A 49 5.87 14.83 -10.28
CA MET A 49 5.49 13.68 -9.50
C MET A 49 4.17 13.92 -8.77
N LEU A 50 3.38 12.86 -8.59
CA LEU A 50 2.09 12.91 -7.89
C LEU A 50 2.25 13.30 -6.42
N PRO A 51 1.29 14.05 -5.83
CA PRO A 51 1.38 14.49 -4.44
C PRO A 51 1.14 13.32 -3.47
N LEU A 52 1.56 13.48 -2.21
CA LEU A 52 1.50 12.45 -1.18
C LEU A 52 0.13 11.74 -1.09
N GLN A 53 -0.97 12.49 -1.08
CA GLN A 53 -2.32 11.89 -1.01
C GLN A 53 -2.61 10.92 -2.17
N VAL A 54 -2.10 11.20 -3.37
CA VAL A 54 -2.30 10.33 -4.53
C VAL A 54 -1.41 9.08 -4.44
N GLN A 55 -0.23 9.19 -3.82
CA GLN A 55 0.60 8.01 -3.52
C GLN A 55 -0.17 7.02 -2.63
N VAL A 56 -0.88 7.51 -1.60
CA VAL A 56 -1.74 6.69 -0.72
C VAL A 56 -2.89 6.06 -1.50
N TYR A 57 -3.56 6.83 -2.35
CA TYR A 57 -4.62 6.31 -3.22
C TYR A 57 -4.12 5.17 -4.10
N ILE A 58 -2.94 5.29 -4.71
CA ILE A 58 -2.40 4.25 -5.60
C ILE A 58 -2.07 2.98 -4.82
N ILE A 59 -1.55 3.07 -3.59
CA ILE A 59 -1.37 1.90 -2.72
C ILE A 59 -2.70 1.18 -2.54
N CYS A 60 -3.77 1.91 -2.18
CA CYS A 60 -5.08 1.32 -1.92
C CYS A 60 -5.70 0.72 -3.19
N SER A 61 -5.70 1.47 -4.29
CA SER A 61 -6.22 1.04 -5.59
C SER A 61 -5.51 -0.19 -6.12
N THR A 62 -4.18 -0.21 -6.03
CA THR A 62 -3.36 -1.35 -6.47
C THR A 62 -3.60 -2.59 -5.61
N SER A 63 -3.73 -2.40 -4.29
CA SER A 63 -4.05 -3.49 -3.36
C SER A 63 -5.39 -4.14 -3.68
N ARG A 64 -6.44 -3.34 -3.94
CA ARG A 64 -7.76 -3.85 -4.34
C ARG A 64 -7.73 -4.55 -5.71
N LYS A 65 -6.97 -4.03 -6.68
CA LYS A 65 -6.76 -4.70 -7.98
C LYS A 65 -6.00 -6.02 -7.84
N ALA A 66 -5.07 -6.10 -6.89
CA ALA A 66 -4.38 -7.35 -6.58
C ALA A 66 -5.39 -8.39 -6.04
N VAL A 67 -6.26 -8.01 -5.10
CA VAL A 67 -7.34 -8.89 -4.60
C VAL A 67 -8.27 -9.33 -5.72
N GLU A 68 -8.68 -8.42 -6.60
CA GLU A 68 -9.51 -8.77 -7.77
C GLU A 68 -8.84 -9.83 -8.65
N ARG A 69 -7.55 -9.65 -8.96
CA ARG A 69 -6.82 -10.61 -9.81
C ARG A 69 -6.55 -11.93 -9.11
N LEU A 70 -6.22 -11.89 -7.83
CA LEU A 70 -5.99 -13.07 -7.00
C LEU A 70 -7.25 -13.93 -6.85
N THR A 71 -8.38 -13.30 -6.57
CA THR A 71 -9.63 -14.01 -6.28
C THR A 71 -10.50 -14.23 -7.53
N GLY A 72 -10.30 -13.44 -8.58
CA GLY A 72 -11.19 -13.38 -9.75
C GLY A 72 -12.45 -12.53 -9.52
N THR A 73 -12.59 -11.90 -8.35
CA THR A 73 -13.78 -11.15 -7.95
C THR A 73 -13.41 -9.73 -7.55
N ALA A 74 -14.02 -8.73 -8.19
CA ALA A 74 -13.79 -7.33 -7.85
C ALA A 74 -14.32 -6.99 -6.45
N PRO A 75 -13.51 -6.38 -5.55
CA PRO A 75 -13.99 -5.92 -4.25
C PRO A 75 -15.08 -4.86 -4.39
N ALA A 76 -16.15 -4.99 -3.60
CA ALA A 76 -17.29 -4.07 -3.64
C ALA A 76 -16.94 -2.61 -3.29
N GLY A 77 -17.63 -1.67 -3.92
CA GLY A 77 -17.45 -0.23 -3.71
C GLY A 77 -16.35 0.39 -4.57
N SER A 78 -16.38 1.72 -4.72
CA SER A 78 -15.38 2.50 -5.45
C SER A 78 -14.49 3.27 -4.48
N LEU A 79 -13.21 3.46 -4.83
CA LEU A 79 -12.33 4.38 -4.11
C LEU A 79 -12.49 5.84 -4.54
N GLY A 80 -13.37 6.12 -5.52
CA GLY A 80 -13.50 7.42 -6.14
C GLY A 80 -12.37 7.73 -7.13
N ASP A 81 -12.31 8.99 -7.57
CA ASP A 81 -11.36 9.46 -8.58
C ASP A 81 -9.94 9.60 -7.99
N VAL A 82 -8.91 9.30 -8.78
CA VAL A 82 -7.50 9.47 -8.40
C VAL A 82 -7.15 10.94 -8.15
N LYS A 83 -7.83 11.88 -8.79
CA LYS A 83 -7.63 13.33 -8.67
C LYS A 83 -8.46 13.97 -7.57
N GLN A 84 -9.36 13.21 -6.93
CA GLN A 84 -10.15 13.72 -5.81
C GLN A 84 -9.22 14.08 -4.65
N GLU A 85 -9.29 15.33 -4.19
CA GLU A 85 -8.62 15.75 -2.96
C GLU A 85 -9.28 15.11 -1.76
N ARG A 86 -8.46 14.67 -0.79
CA ARG A 86 -8.94 13.95 0.39
C ARG A 86 -8.30 14.49 1.66
N THR A 87 -9.07 14.50 2.74
CA THR A 87 -8.54 14.79 4.08
C THR A 87 -7.71 13.61 4.60
N LEU A 88 -6.95 13.82 5.68
CA LEU A 88 -6.22 12.74 6.33
C LEU A 88 -7.17 11.63 6.79
N GLU A 89 -8.32 12.00 7.35
CA GLU A 89 -9.34 11.07 7.86
C GLU A 89 -9.87 10.18 6.75
N GLU A 90 -10.16 10.76 5.58
CA GLU A 90 -10.62 10.02 4.39
C GLU A 90 -9.54 9.07 3.86
N LEU A 91 -8.27 9.48 3.87
CA LEU A 91 -7.15 8.62 3.48
C LEU A 91 -6.93 7.47 4.45
N LEU A 92 -7.00 7.73 5.77
CA LEU A 92 -6.88 6.70 6.79
C LEU A 92 -8.05 5.71 6.73
N ALA A 93 -9.27 6.20 6.50
CA ALA A 93 -10.44 5.35 6.27
C ALA A 93 -10.27 4.48 5.01
N MET A 94 -9.77 5.05 3.92
CA MET A 94 -9.48 4.31 2.69
C MET A 94 -8.45 3.19 2.90
N VAL A 95 -7.37 3.48 3.64
CA VAL A 95 -6.34 2.49 3.98
C VAL A 95 -6.95 1.38 4.84
N ALA A 96 -7.75 1.72 5.85
CA ALA A 96 -8.39 0.75 6.74
C ALA A 96 -9.39 -0.15 6.00
N ASP A 97 -10.23 0.42 5.14
CA ASP A 97 -11.20 -0.37 4.36
C ASP A 97 -10.50 -1.24 3.32
N THR A 98 -9.40 -0.76 2.73
CA THR A 98 -8.57 -1.60 1.85
C THR A 98 -7.92 -2.74 2.61
N ALA A 99 -7.44 -2.51 3.83
CA ALA A 99 -6.89 -3.56 4.68
C ALA A 99 -7.93 -4.65 4.95
N LYS A 100 -9.17 -4.29 5.32
CA LYS A 100 -10.27 -5.26 5.52
C LYS A 100 -10.55 -6.10 4.26
N VAL A 101 -10.52 -5.49 3.08
CA VAL A 101 -10.69 -6.21 1.80
C VAL A 101 -9.57 -7.22 1.60
N VAL A 102 -8.32 -6.84 1.88
CA VAL A 102 -7.15 -7.71 1.72
C VAL A 102 -7.13 -8.83 2.78
N GLU A 103 -7.54 -8.55 4.02
CA GLU A 103 -7.68 -9.53 5.11
C GLU A 103 -8.72 -10.60 4.82
N GLY A 104 -9.75 -10.29 4.00
CA GLY A 104 -10.77 -11.24 3.59
C GLY A 104 -10.27 -12.34 2.63
N VAL A 105 -9.05 -12.22 2.09
CA VAL A 105 -8.45 -13.26 1.25
C VAL A 105 -7.82 -14.31 2.16
N THR A 106 -8.12 -15.59 1.90
CA THR A 106 -7.55 -16.73 2.64
C THR A 106 -6.60 -17.53 1.74
N PRO A 107 -5.66 -18.31 2.31
CA PRO A 107 -4.80 -19.19 1.51
C PRO A 107 -5.59 -20.11 0.57
N GLU A 108 -6.70 -20.70 1.06
CA GLU A 108 -7.55 -21.63 0.30
C GLU A 108 -8.22 -20.98 -0.91
N SER A 109 -8.40 -19.66 -0.89
CA SER A 109 -9.04 -18.92 -1.99
C SER A 109 -8.10 -18.65 -3.17
N ILE A 110 -6.78 -18.73 -2.98
CA ILE A 110 -5.79 -18.29 -3.97
C ILE A 110 -4.62 -19.25 -4.21
N ASP A 111 -4.23 -20.07 -3.24
CA ASP A 111 -3.12 -21.01 -3.42
C ASP A 111 -3.50 -22.11 -4.42
N GLY A 112 -2.57 -22.49 -5.29
CA GLY A 112 -2.82 -23.39 -6.43
C GLY A 112 -3.26 -22.67 -7.70
N ARG A 113 -3.50 -21.36 -7.65
CA ARG A 113 -3.86 -20.54 -8.83
C ARG A 113 -2.66 -19.86 -9.48
N GLU A 114 -1.43 -20.15 -9.08
CA GLU A 114 -0.21 -19.47 -9.52
C GLU A 114 -0.11 -19.36 -11.05
N LYS A 115 -0.48 -20.42 -11.77
CA LYS A 115 -0.46 -20.50 -13.24
C LYS A 115 -1.76 -20.09 -13.94
N THR A 116 -2.71 -19.54 -13.20
CA THR A 116 -3.95 -19.01 -13.78
C THR A 116 -3.58 -17.82 -14.67
N ARG A 117 -3.98 -17.87 -15.95
CA ARG A 117 -3.71 -16.79 -16.90
C ARG A 117 -4.65 -15.62 -16.62
N VAL A 118 -4.08 -14.43 -16.42
CA VAL A 118 -4.84 -13.21 -16.18
C VAL A 118 -4.53 -12.14 -17.23
N PRO A 119 -5.55 -11.42 -17.71
CA PRO A 119 -5.35 -10.32 -18.65
C PRO A 119 -4.71 -9.14 -17.93
N CYS A 120 -3.63 -8.63 -18.53
CA CYS A 120 -2.82 -7.53 -18.04
C CYS A 120 -2.84 -6.40 -19.06
N ALA A 121 -2.85 -5.16 -18.58
CA ALA A 121 -2.75 -3.96 -19.40
C ALA A 121 -1.61 -3.08 -18.89
N LEU A 122 -0.75 -2.63 -19.81
CA LEU A 122 0.35 -1.69 -19.52
C LEU A 122 0.33 -0.58 -20.58
N GLY A 123 -0.31 0.54 -20.24
CA GLY A 123 -0.52 1.64 -21.18
C GLY A 123 -1.31 1.16 -22.40
N LYS A 124 -0.68 1.20 -23.59
CA LYS A 124 -1.28 0.74 -24.86
C LYS A 124 -1.11 -0.75 -25.13
N TYR A 125 -0.40 -1.49 -24.28
CA TYR A 125 -0.11 -2.90 -24.48
C TYR A 125 -1.04 -3.77 -23.63
N SER A 126 -1.54 -4.85 -24.21
CA SER A 126 -2.28 -5.91 -23.50
C SER A 126 -1.55 -7.24 -23.65
N TYR A 127 -1.42 -7.99 -22.57
CA TYR A 127 -0.79 -9.30 -22.55
C TYR A 127 -1.47 -10.19 -21.51
N GLU A 128 -1.17 -11.49 -21.55
CA GLU A 128 -1.53 -12.40 -20.47
C GLU A 128 -0.29 -12.79 -19.69
N ALA A 129 -0.45 -12.96 -18.38
CA ALA A 129 0.59 -13.46 -17.49
C ALA A 129 0.04 -14.56 -16.57
N ASP A 130 0.92 -15.38 -16.04
CA ASP A 130 0.58 -16.22 -14.91
C ASP A 130 0.29 -15.31 -13.71
N LEU A 131 -0.69 -15.67 -12.90
CA LEU A 131 -1.15 -14.86 -11.78
C LEU A 131 0.01 -14.51 -10.83
N VAL A 132 0.91 -15.46 -10.57
CA VAL A 132 2.11 -15.20 -9.74
C VAL A 132 3.01 -14.13 -10.35
N ASP A 133 3.26 -14.18 -11.66
CA ASP A 133 4.11 -13.23 -12.38
C ASP A 133 3.46 -11.84 -12.39
N TYR A 134 2.13 -11.76 -12.57
CA TYR A 134 1.41 -10.50 -12.48
C TYR A 134 1.56 -9.88 -11.09
N ILE A 135 1.34 -10.66 -10.02
CA ILE A 135 1.39 -10.15 -8.64
C ILE A 135 2.80 -9.67 -8.27
N GLN A 136 3.83 -10.43 -8.61
CA GLN A 136 5.22 -10.08 -8.33
C GLN A 136 5.77 -9.00 -9.27
N GLY A 137 5.26 -8.92 -10.51
CA GLY A 137 5.74 -8.00 -11.52
C GLY A 137 5.08 -6.62 -11.48
N TYR A 138 3.85 -6.51 -10.94
CA TYR A 138 3.11 -5.25 -10.95
C TYR A 138 2.63 -4.78 -9.56
N PRO A 139 1.66 -5.41 -8.87
CA PRO A 139 1.17 -4.88 -7.60
C PRO A 139 2.23 -4.73 -6.52
N ILE A 140 3.06 -5.76 -6.30
CA ILE A 140 4.05 -5.75 -5.21
C ILE A 140 5.12 -4.64 -5.40
N PRO A 141 5.78 -4.52 -6.57
CA PRO A 141 6.68 -3.39 -6.82
C PRO A 141 6.01 -2.03 -6.70
N THR A 142 4.75 -1.92 -7.18
CA THR A 142 3.98 -0.67 -7.16
C THR A 142 3.71 -0.22 -5.72
N VAL A 143 3.17 -1.08 -4.86
CA VAL A 143 2.87 -0.68 -3.47
C VAL A 143 4.13 -0.32 -2.68
N TYR A 144 5.27 -1.00 -2.92
CA TYR A 144 6.55 -0.62 -2.33
C TYR A 144 7.07 0.73 -2.82
N PHE A 145 6.99 0.97 -4.13
CA PHE A 145 7.42 2.24 -4.72
C PHE A 145 6.66 3.41 -4.08
N HIS A 146 5.33 3.35 -4.07
CA HIS A 146 4.50 4.43 -3.52
C HIS A 146 4.67 4.60 -2.02
N LEU A 147 4.87 3.51 -1.26
CA LEU A 147 5.19 3.59 0.16
C LEU A 147 6.51 4.34 0.40
N ASN A 148 7.54 4.04 -0.40
CA ASN A 148 8.83 4.73 -0.32
C ASN A 148 8.71 6.21 -0.68
N MET A 149 7.84 6.58 -1.63
CA MET A 149 7.60 7.99 -1.95
C MET A 149 6.96 8.74 -0.77
N ILE A 150 5.97 8.14 -0.10
CA ILE A 150 5.36 8.72 1.10
C ILE A 150 6.39 8.86 2.21
N TYR A 151 7.18 7.81 2.46
CA TYR A 151 8.24 7.84 3.47
C TYR A 151 9.26 8.96 3.18
N ALA A 152 9.74 9.06 1.94
CA ALA A 152 10.72 10.06 1.54
C ALA A 152 10.18 11.50 1.67
N LEU A 153 8.93 11.74 1.25
CA LEU A 153 8.26 13.03 1.40
C LEU A 153 8.16 13.47 2.86
N LEU A 154 7.63 12.59 3.71
CA LEU A 154 7.45 12.89 5.13
C LEU A 154 8.79 13.06 5.85
N ARG A 155 9.76 12.19 5.56
CA ARG A 155 11.11 12.30 6.14
C ARG A 155 11.81 13.57 5.68
N GLY A 156 11.66 13.94 4.41
CA GLY A 156 12.19 15.18 3.84
C GLY A 156 11.57 16.44 4.45
N LYS A 157 10.28 16.40 4.82
CA LYS A 157 9.58 17.46 5.55
C LYS A 157 10.00 17.58 7.02
N GLY A 158 10.79 16.64 7.53
CA GLY A 158 11.30 16.65 8.91
C GLY A 158 10.51 15.80 9.89
N VAL A 159 9.49 15.05 9.44
CA VAL A 159 8.80 14.07 10.29
C VAL A 159 9.86 13.09 10.85
N PRO A 160 9.86 12.78 12.16
CA PRO A 160 10.89 11.97 12.79
C PRO A 160 10.74 10.47 12.47
N LEU A 161 10.71 10.12 11.19
CA LEU A 161 10.68 8.75 10.68
C LEU A 161 12.08 8.14 10.68
N GLY A 162 12.19 6.92 11.17
CA GLY A 162 13.36 6.06 11.08
C GLY A 162 13.07 4.77 10.31
N LYS A 163 14.09 3.93 10.12
CA LYS A 163 13.93 2.63 9.45
C LYS A 163 12.93 1.73 10.19
N MET A 164 12.86 1.83 11.52
CA MET A 164 11.96 1.01 12.35
C MET A 164 10.48 1.34 12.14
N ASP A 165 10.14 2.61 11.86
CA ASP A 165 8.76 2.98 11.48
C ASP A 165 8.33 2.29 10.17
N TYR A 166 9.28 2.02 9.27
CA TYR A 166 9.03 1.34 8.00
C TYR A 166 9.04 -0.19 8.12
N ILE A 167 10.09 -0.76 8.72
CA ILE A 167 10.35 -2.20 8.58
C ILE A 167 9.59 -3.07 9.58
N THR A 168 9.17 -2.51 10.72
CA THR A 168 8.61 -3.28 11.84
C THR A 168 7.42 -4.15 11.41
N PRO A 169 6.40 -3.65 10.66
CA PRO A 169 5.30 -4.50 10.22
C PRO A 169 5.75 -5.69 9.38
N PHE A 170 6.74 -5.53 8.50
CA PHE A 170 7.31 -6.62 7.70
C PHE A 170 8.07 -7.65 8.52
N MET A 171 8.61 -7.28 9.68
CA MET A 171 9.38 -8.16 10.55
C MET A 171 8.55 -8.93 11.57
N LYS A 172 7.29 -8.52 11.84
CA LYS A 172 6.44 -9.08 12.91
C LYS A 172 6.27 -10.62 12.88
N LYS A 173 6.35 -11.25 11.70
CA LYS A 173 6.34 -12.73 11.56
C LYS A 173 7.72 -13.39 11.54
N THR A 174 8.77 -12.64 11.25
CA THR A 174 10.13 -13.17 11.05
C THR A 174 10.92 -13.23 12.36
N PHE A 175 10.61 -12.32 13.27
CA PHE A 175 11.20 -12.29 14.60
C PHE A 175 10.03 -12.25 15.58
N GLU A 176 9.77 -13.34 16.29
CA GLU A 176 9.18 -13.22 17.62
C GLU A 176 10.15 -12.33 18.41
N LEU A 177 9.94 -11.01 18.37
CA LEU A 177 10.78 -10.02 19.03
C LEU A 177 10.63 -10.23 20.53
N LYS A 178 11.36 -11.21 21.08
CA LYS A 178 11.56 -11.35 22.51
C LYS A 178 12.39 -10.14 22.92
N SER A 179 11.78 -9.25 23.68
CA SER A 179 12.49 -8.20 24.40
C SER A 179 13.65 -8.86 25.14
N THR A 180 14.88 -8.51 24.79
CA THR A 180 16.05 -8.81 25.62
C THR A 180 16.09 -7.77 26.73
N SER A 181 15.15 -7.87 27.65
CA SER A 181 15.18 -7.21 28.96
C SER A 181 15.55 -8.24 30.00
#